data_AF-A0ABD1GK23-F1
#
_entry.id   AF-A0ABD1GK23-F1
#
_cell.length_a   1.000
_cell.length_b   1.000
_cell.length_c   1.000
_cell.angle_alpha   90.00
_cell.angle_beta   90.00
_cell.angle_gamma   90.00
#
_symmetry.space_group_name_H-M   'P 1'
#
loop_
_entity.id
_entity.type
_entity.pdbx_description
1 polymer ?
#
loop_
_entity_poly.entity_id
_entity_poly.type
_entity_poly.pdbx_seq_one_letter_code
_entity_poly.pdbx_strand_id
1 'polypeptide(L)'
;MVQISAASARGEVPAIWESIALLPVAEAAKRVVLVQHGQSTWNAEGRIHGSSDLSLLTQRGESQAETSRSCFSMILSRARLLDQRELQRS
;
A
#
# COMPACT_ATOMS: atom_id res chain seq x y z
N MET A 1 24.05 -10.82 -28.68
CA MET A 1 22.67 -10.71 -29.20
C MET A 1 21.95 -12.00 -28.83
N VAL A 2 21.24 -12.03 -27.70
CA VAL A 2 20.56 -13.24 -27.23
C VAL A 2 19.09 -13.11 -27.63
N GLN A 3 18.65 -13.92 -28.58
CA GLN A 3 17.24 -14.04 -28.93
C GLN A 3 16.54 -14.89 -27.86
N ILE A 4 15.47 -14.35 -27.28
CA ILE A 4 14.57 -15.12 -26.43
C ILE A 4 13.39 -15.53 -27.31
N SER A 5 13.34 -16.81 -27.65
CA SER A 5 12.20 -17.44 -28.33
C SER A 5 11.03 -17.54 -27.36
N ALA A 6 9.87 -16.99 -27.74
CA ALA A 6 8.64 -17.08 -26.95
C ALA A 6 8.09 -18.50 -27.04
N ALA A 7 8.44 -19.34 -26.06
CA ALA A 7 7.78 -20.62 -25.86
C ALA A 7 6.36 -20.38 -25.36
N SER A 8 5.38 -20.69 -26.22
CA SER A 8 3.96 -20.78 -25.89
C SER A 8 3.75 -21.96 -24.93
N ALA A 9 3.93 -21.71 -23.65
CA ALA A 9 3.49 -22.60 -22.59
C ALA A 9 2.06 -22.16 -22.21
N ARG A 10 1.06 -22.96 -22.57
CA ARG A 10 -0.21 -22.96 -21.84
C ARG A 10 0.08 -23.50 -20.44
N GLY A 11 0.63 -22.64 -19.59
CA GLY A 11 0.98 -22.95 -18.22
C GLY A 11 -0.28 -23.02 -17.38
N GLU A 12 -0.50 -24.18 -16.78
CA GLU A 12 -1.43 -24.36 -15.67
C GLU A 12 -1.18 -23.26 -14.64
N VAL A 13 -2.24 -22.55 -14.26
CA VAL A 13 -2.16 -21.49 -13.26
C VAL A 13 -1.75 -22.16 -11.94
N PRO A 14 -0.67 -21.73 -11.28
CA PRO A 14 -0.26 -22.33 -10.01
C PRO A 14 -1.42 -22.33 -9.02
N ALA A 15 -1.70 -23.48 -8.39
CA ALA A 15 -2.84 -23.71 -7.47
C ALA A 15 -2.99 -22.65 -6.36
N ILE A 16 -1.92 -21.93 -6.05
CA ILE A 16 -1.91 -20.81 -5.11
C ILE A 16 -2.84 -19.64 -5.56
N TRP A 17 -3.12 -19.47 -6.85
CA TRP A 17 -4.06 -18.43 -7.32
C TRP A 17 -5.54 -18.84 -7.20
N GLU A 18 -5.83 -20.14 -7.04
CA GLU A 18 -7.20 -20.63 -6.80
C GLU A 18 -7.70 -20.22 -5.40
N SER A 19 -6.79 -20.07 -4.44
CA SER A 19 -7.13 -19.66 -3.06
C SER A 19 -7.59 -18.19 -2.94
N ILE A 20 -7.48 -17.39 -3.99
CA ILE A 20 -8.01 -16.01 -4.02
C ILE A 20 -9.54 -16.00 -4.06
N ALA A 21 -10.18 -17.13 -4.45
CA ALA A 21 -11.61 -17.20 -4.75
C ALA A 21 -12.56 -17.21 -3.52
N LEU A 22 -12.05 -17.13 -2.29
CA LEU A 22 -12.88 -17.19 -1.06
C LEU A 22 -12.97 -15.86 -0.30
N LEU A 23 -12.65 -14.74 -0.93
CA LEU A 23 -12.99 -13.46 -0.32
C LEU A 23 -14.52 -13.31 -0.31
N PRO A 24 -15.16 -13.08 0.84
CA PRO A 24 -16.60 -12.86 0.89
C PRO A 24 -16.91 -11.67 0.00
N VAL A 25 -17.75 -11.89 -1.02
CA VAL A 25 -18.34 -10.81 -1.81
C VAL A 25 -19.07 -9.92 -0.82
N ALA A 26 -18.59 -8.69 -0.65
CA ALA A 26 -19.22 -7.74 0.24
C ALA A 26 -20.67 -7.50 -0.23
N GLU A 27 -21.64 -7.74 0.65
CA GLU A 27 -23.07 -7.56 0.37
C GLU A 27 -23.44 -6.09 0.04
N ALA A 28 -22.56 -5.14 0.36
CA ALA A 28 -22.70 -3.73 0.05
C ALA A 28 -21.40 -3.16 -0.52
N ALA A 29 -21.53 -2.25 -1.49
CA ALA A 29 -20.40 -1.52 -2.05
C ALA A 29 -19.69 -0.70 -0.96
N LYS A 30 -18.45 -1.07 -0.64
CA LYS A 30 -17.58 -0.32 0.27
C LYS A 30 -16.61 0.52 -0.54
N ARG A 31 -16.44 1.78 -0.14
CA ARG A 31 -15.38 2.65 -0.65
C ARG A 31 -14.15 2.49 0.23
N VAL A 32 -13.05 2.04 -0.37
CA VAL A 32 -11.75 1.91 0.29
C VAL A 32 -10.85 3.00 -0.27
N VAL A 33 -10.20 3.75 0.63
CA VAL A 33 -9.19 4.74 0.27
C VAL A 33 -7.87 4.25 0.85
N LEU A 34 -6.89 4.03 -0.03
CA LEU A 34 -5.53 3.66 0.34
C LEU A 34 -4.67 4.92 0.28
N VAL A 35 -3.89 5.16 1.33
CA VAL A 35 -2.98 6.31 1.41
C VAL A 35 -1.61 5.78 1.76
N GLN A 36 -0.60 6.16 0.99
CA GLN A 36 0.79 5.85 1.30
C GLN A 36 1.26 6.72 2.46
N HIS A 37 2.17 6.21 3.30
CA HIS A 37 2.88 7.02 4.28
C HIS A 37 3.75 8.09 3.59
N GLY A 38 4.08 9.15 4.32
CA GLY A 38 5.02 10.17 3.84
C GLY A 38 6.45 9.65 3.67
N GLN A 39 7.35 10.46 3.12
CA GLN A 39 8.76 10.10 2.98
C GLN A 39 9.38 9.67 4.33
N SER A 40 10.00 8.49 4.34
CA SER A 40 10.77 7.99 5.48
C SER A 40 12.27 8.25 5.33
N THR A 41 13.04 8.07 6.41
CA THR A 41 14.51 8.18 6.42
C THR A 41 15.15 7.22 5.42
N TRP A 42 14.65 5.98 5.31
CA TRP A 42 15.16 5.02 4.34
C TRP A 42 14.81 5.38 2.90
N ASN A 43 13.62 5.94 2.65
CA ASN A 43 13.25 6.44 1.33
C ASN A 43 14.16 7.59 0.92
N ALA A 44 14.52 8.48 1.85
CA ALA A 44 15.45 9.57 1.61
C ALA A 44 16.87 9.08 1.29
N GLU A 45 17.28 7.96 1.90
CA GLU A 45 18.58 7.34 1.69
C GLU A 45 18.62 6.33 0.53
N GLY A 46 17.49 6.08 -0.13
CA GLY A 46 17.37 5.10 -1.22
C GLY A 46 17.56 3.64 -0.78
N ARG A 47 17.33 3.34 0.50
CA ARG A 47 17.45 1.98 1.04
C ARG A 47 16.18 1.17 0.75
N ILE A 48 16.35 -0.13 0.50
CA ILE A 48 15.23 -1.07 0.34
C ILE A 48 14.65 -1.37 1.72
N HIS A 49 13.34 -1.16 1.88
CA HIS A 49 12.63 -1.45 3.12
C HIS A 49 12.13 -2.90 3.15
N GLY A 50 12.39 -3.59 4.27
CA GLY A 50 11.92 -4.95 4.53
C GLY A 50 10.73 -4.95 5.49
N SER A 51 10.69 -5.87 6.44
CA SER A 51 9.70 -5.89 7.54
C SER A 51 10.20 -5.19 8.81
N SER A 52 11.22 -4.33 8.69
CA SER A 52 11.89 -3.71 9.83
C SER A 52 11.35 -2.31 10.14
N ASP A 53 10.80 -2.13 11.34
CA ASP A 53 10.23 -0.86 11.84
C ASP A 53 11.32 0.09 12.41
N LEU A 54 12.41 0.27 11.67
CA LEU A 54 13.53 1.15 12.07
C LEU A 54 13.52 2.49 11.34
N SER A 55 12.60 2.69 10.41
CA SER A 55 12.54 3.87 9.56
C SER A 55 11.56 4.88 10.14
N LEU A 56 11.96 6.15 10.22
CA LEU A 56 11.10 7.21 10.73
C LEU A 56 10.63 8.10 9.58
N LEU A 57 9.53 8.82 9.74
CA LEU A 57 9.17 9.89 8.81
C LEU A 57 10.20 11.02 8.87
N THR A 58 10.56 11.56 7.71
CA THR A 58 11.29 12.83 7.66
C THR A 58 10.31 13.98 7.90
N GLN A 59 10.81 15.17 8.18
CA GLN A 59 9.96 16.38 8.27
C GLN A 59 9.14 16.61 6.98
N ARG A 60 9.68 16.20 5.82
CA ARG A 60 8.93 16.18 4.56
C ARG A 60 7.83 15.11 4.56
N GLY A 61 8.10 13.94 5.11
CA GLY A 61 7.09 12.90 5.27
C GLY A 61 5.95 13.30 6.18
N GLU A 62 6.24 14.00 7.28
CA GLU A 62 5.22 14.53 8.19
C GLU A 62 4.32 15.57 7.49
N SER A 63 4.90 16.51 6.74
CA SER A 63 4.09 17.52 6.02
C SER A 63 3.24 16.90 4.90
N GLN A 64 3.72 15.82 4.27
CA GLN A 64 2.93 15.03 3.33
C GLN A 64 1.75 14.35 4.02
N ALA A 65 1.97 13.72 5.17
CA ALA A 65 0.91 13.09 5.94
C ALA A 65 -0.17 14.10 6.39
N GLU A 66 0.25 15.29 6.81
CA GLU A 66 -0.65 16.39 7.18
C GLU A 66 -1.48 16.87 5.96
N THR A 67 -0.83 17.03 4.81
CA THR A 67 -1.52 17.43 3.57
C THR A 67 -2.55 16.39 3.15
N SER A 68 -2.20 15.11 3.21
CA SER A 68 -3.14 14.01 2.94
C SER A 68 -4.31 14.06 3.92
N ARG A 69 -4.05 14.23 5.22
CA ARG A 69 -5.10 14.36 6.24
C ARG A 69 -6.06 15.50 5.93
N SER A 70 -5.52 16.68 5.60
CA SER A 70 -6.32 17.86 5.23
C SER A 70 -7.19 17.59 4.00
N CYS A 71 -6.60 17.03 2.93
CA CYS A 71 -7.30 16.75 1.68
C CYS A 71 -8.44 15.73 1.87
N PHE A 72 -8.21 14.71 2.68
CA PHE A 72 -9.20 13.66 2.93
C PHE A 72 -10.21 14.00 4.03
N SER A 73 -10.00 15.06 4.82
CA SER A 73 -10.91 15.46 5.90
C SER A 73 -12.34 15.70 5.40
N MET A 74 -12.49 16.31 4.22
CA MET A 74 -13.80 16.56 3.61
C MET A 74 -14.42 15.29 3.02
N ILE A 75 -13.61 14.45 2.39
CA ILE A 75 -14.05 13.26 1.65
C ILE A 75 -14.41 12.10 2.61
N LEU A 76 -13.71 11.99 3.73
CA LEU A 76 -13.84 10.90 4.70
C LEU A 76 -14.73 11.25 5.90
N SER A 77 -15.50 12.34 5.83
CA SER A 77 -16.38 12.82 6.90
C SER A 77 -17.46 11.81 7.35
N ARG A 78 -17.64 10.68 6.63
CA ARG A 78 -18.51 9.54 7.01
C ARG A 78 -17.77 8.20 7.07
N ALA A 79 -16.45 8.19 6.89
CA ALA A 79 -15.64 6.97 6.95
C ALA A 79 -15.39 6.60 8.42
N ARG A 80 -15.65 5.33 8.77
CA ARG A 80 -15.19 4.78 10.04
C ARG A 80 -13.68 4.60 9.94
N LEU A 81 -12.93 5.52 10.55
CA LEU A 81 -11.47 5.49 10.62
C LEU A 81 -11.03 4.19 11.32
N LEU A 82 -10.43 3.28 10.54
CA LEU A 82 -9.76 2.10 11.07
C LEU A 82 -8.28 2.48 11.27
N ASP A 83 -7.98 2.78 12.52
CA ASP A 83 -6.65 2.96 13.13
C ASP A 83 -5.78 4.14 12.63
N GLN A 84 -5.33 4.94 13.60
CA GLN A 84 -4.50 6.15 13.43
C GLN A 84 -3.16 6.03 14.19
N ARG A 85 -2.84 4.86 14.75
CA ARG A 85 -1.71 4.71 15.68
C ARG A 85 -0.32 4.68 15.03
N GLU A 86 -0.22 4.64 13.71
CA GLU A 86 1.05 4.48 12.98
C GLU A 86 1.52 5.76 12.25
N LEU A 87 0.98 6.94 12.57
CA LEU A 87 1.38 8.20 11.91
C LEU A 87 2.86 8.60 12.11
N GLN A 88 3.60 7.87 12.95
CA GLN A 88 5.00 8.13 13.28
C GLN A 88 5.91 6.90 13.07
N ARG A 89 5.37 5.80 12.54
CA ARG A 89 6.08 4.51 12.41
C ARG A 89 5.89 3.98 11.00
N SER A 90 6.99 3.58 10.38
CA SER A 90 7.08 3.18 8.97
C SER A 90 7.68 1.79 8.84
#